data_AF-A0A453LMQ9-F1
#
_entry.id   AF-A0A453LMQ9-F1
#
_cell.length_a   1.000
_cell.length_b   1.000
_cell.length_c   1.000
_cell.angle_alpha   90.00
_cell.angle_beta   90.00
_cell.angle_gamma   90.00
#
_symmetry.space_group_name_H-M   'P 1'
#
loop_
_entity.id
_entity.type
_entity.pdbx_description
1 polymer ?
#
loop_
_entity_poly.entity_id
_entity_poly.type
_entity_poly.pdbx_seq_one_letter_code
_entity_poly.pdbx_strand_id
1 'polypeptide(L)'
;PGYAAMLADGVRELDELGLWASWSAGAGARAGAEMGALGFGRKVYFMGRSRRDGAVVPLVESLGVRLSSAKLIAPYVAAEGLPVLIRRAKFLKEMLFSSSGYETLIGRNAKRMMAHLSIPADEALQSTLSFFEKMEARHGGLSMLAHGDVSFPYLIESFPMLLRCSEENHLKPLIDFLKHIGIPKPRIPSVLLAFPPIMLSDVEKDIKRRIHAWEKAGIEQEYIGRMLLKYPWILSASVIENYKQALLFFNRRKISSAFLGTAVKSWPHILGCSTTRMNSILVLFDDLGISKKMVVPVLTSSPQLLLRKANEFLQGCFLF
;
A
#
# COMPACT_ATOMS: atom_id res chain seq x y z
N PRO A 1 -2.63 -6.20 -24.40
CA PRO A 1 -2.76 -7.41 -23.55
C PRO A 1 -2.51 -8.68 -24.37
N GLY A 2 -1.65 -9.58 -23.89
CA GLY A 2 -1.27 -10.78 -24.67
C GLY A 2 -2.41 -11.78 -24.77
N TYR A 3 -3.23 -11.91 -23.72
CA TYR A 3 -4.37 -12.82 -23.72
C TYR A 3 -5.51 -12.35 -24.62
N ALA A 4 -5.78 -11.04 -24.67
CA ALA A 4 -6.80 -10.50 -25.58
C ALA A 4 -6.41 -10.73 -27.05
N ALA A 5 -5.12 -10.60 -27.37
CA ALA A 5 -4.59 -10.95 -28.70
C ALA A 5 -4.74 -12.45 -28.98
N MET A 6 -4.35 -13.31 -28.03
CA MET A 6 -4.53 -14.76 -28.16
C MET A 6 -6.01 -15.16 -28.36
N LEU A 7 -6.95 -14.53 -27.65
CA LEU A 7 -8.40 -14.74 -27.87
C LEU A 7 -8.83 -14.24 -29.24
N ALA A 8 -8.34 -13.07 -29.67
CA ALA A 8 -8.62 -12.52 -30.99
C ALA A 8 -8.09 -13.42 -32.12
N ASP A 9 -6.90 -14.00 -31.95
CA ASP A 9 -6.30 -14.94 -32.90
C ASP A 9 -7.09 -16.24 -32.96
N GLY A 10 -7.51 -16.78 -31.80
CA GLY A 10 -8.40 -17.95 -31.78
C GLY A 10 -9.76 -17.68 -32.43
N VAL A 11 -10.31 -16.47 -32.31
CA VAL A 11 -11.55 -16.07 -33.01
C VAL A 11 -11.32 -16.04 -34.53
N ARG A 12 -10.19 -15.48 -34.98
CA ARG A 12 -9.83 -15.44 -36.41
C ARG A 12 -9.68 -16.86 -36.97
N GLU A 13 -8.98 -17.74 -36.27
CA GLU A 13 -8.81 -19.13 -36.66
C GLU A 13 -10.15 -19.87 -36.76
N LEU A 14 -11.06 -19.69 -35.80
CA LEU A 14 -12.40 -20.28 -35.86
C LEU A 14 -13.29 -19.69 -36.97
N ASP A 15 -13.14 -18.39 -37.27
CA ASP A 15 -13.84 -17.73 -38.38
C ASP A 15 -13.32 -18.23 -39.74
N GLU A 16 -12.01 -18.37 -39.89
CA GLU A 16 -11.36 -18.89 -41.10
C GLU A 16 -11.73 -20.37 -41.36
N LEU A 17 -11.76 -21.18 -40.29
CA LEU A 17 -12.03 -22.62 -40.40
C LEU A 17 -13.52 -22.99 -40.31
N GLY A 18 -14.40 -22.03 -39.98
CA GLY A 18 -15.84 -22.27 -39.82
C GLY A 18 -16.21 -23.20 -38.65
N LEU A 19 -15.34 -23.33 -37.63
CA LEU A 19 -15.43 -24.37 -36.60
C LEU A 19 -16.23 -23.98 -35.34
N TRP A 20 -17.01 -22.90 -35.38
CA TRP A 20 -17.76 -22.39 -34.23
C TRP A 20 -18.75 -23.39 -33.62
N ALA A 21 -19.38 -24.23 -34.44
CA ALA A 21 -20.30 -25.26 -33.96
C ALA A 21 -19.56 -26.34 -33.14
N SER A 22 -18.38 -26.76 -33.61
CA SER A 22 -17.53 -27.75 -32.93
C SER A 22 -16.96 -27.18 -31.62
N TRP A 23 -16.46 -25.95 -31.65
CA TRP A 23 -15.95 -25.27 -30.47
C TRP A 23 -17.04 -25.09 -29.39
N SER A 24 -18.24 -24.68 -29.78
CA SER A 24 -19.35 -24.43 -28.83
C SER A 24 -19.84 -25.70 -28.16
N ALA A 25 -19.83 -26.84 -28.88
CA ALA A 25 -20.18 -28.14 -28.34
C ALA A 25 -19.19 -28.59 -27.24
N GLY A 26 -17.89 -28.35 -27.43
CA GLY A 26 -16.86 -28.64 -26.43
C GLY A 26 -16.84 -27.66 -25.23
N ALA A 27 -17.27 -26.42 -25.44
CA ALA A 27 -17.29 -25.37 -24.42
C ALA A 27 -18.52 -25.38 -23.49
N GLY A 28 -19.49 -26.29 -23.71
CA GLY A 28 -20.74 -26.33 -22.95
C GLY A 28 -21.64 -25.11 -23.17
N ALA A 29 -21.41 -24.33 -24.23
CA ALA A 29 -22.18 -23.14 -24.54
C ALA A 29 -23.50 -23.54 -25.23
N ARG A 30 -24.65 -23.13 -24.67
CA ARG A 30 -26.00 -23.44 -25.18
C ARG A 30 -26.34 -22.85 -26.57
N ALA A 31 -25.38 -22.22 -27.26
CA ALA A 31 -25.60 -21.46 -28.50
C ALA A 31 -24.58 -21.86 -29.59
N GLY A 32 -24.62 -23.10 -30.05
CA GLY A 32 -23.67 -23.61 -31.06
C GLY A 32 -23.88 -23.07 -32.48
N ALA A 33 -25.09 -22.68 -32.84
CA ALA A 33 -25.42 -22.20 -34.19
C ALA A 33 -25.35 -20.67 -34.36
N GLU A 34 -25.46 -19.89 -33.28
CA GLU A 34 -25.51 -18.42 -33.35
C GLU A 34 -24.14 -17.74 -33.21
N MET A 35 -23.12 -18.44 -32.70
CA MET A 35 -21.78 -17.85 -32.48
C MET A 35 -21.10 -17.35 -33.76
N GLY A 36 -21.26 -18.07 -34.88
CA GLY A 36 -20.69 -17.66 -36.18
C GLY A 36 -21.26 -16.34 -36.71
N ALA A 37 -22.51 -16.02 -36.35
CA ALA A 37 -23.22 -14.80 -36.76
C ALA A 37 -22.95 -13.59 -35.85
N LEU A 38 -22.26 -13.79 -34.71
CA LEU A 38 -21.93 -12.69 -33.81
C LEU A 38 -20.78 -11.83 -34.37
N GLY A 39 -20.81 -10.54 -34.06
CA GLY A 39 -19.67 -9.65 -34.34
C GLY A 39 -18.40 -10.07 -33.59
N PHE A 40 -17.24 -9.79 -34.18
CA PHE A 40 -15.91 -10.19 -33.68
C PHE A 40 -15.71 -9.94 -32.17
N GLY A 41 -16.05 -8.76 -31.67
CA GLY A 41 -15.92 -8.43 -30.25
C GLY A 41 -16.76 -9.31 -29.32
N ARG A 42 -17.97 -9.72 -29.74
CA ARG A 42 -18.81 -10.66 -28.98
C ARG A 42 -18.21 -12.07 -29.01
N LYS A 43 -17.65 -12.50 -30.14
CA LYS A 43 -16.94 -13.79 -30.25
C LYS A 43 -15.75 -13.86 -29.29
N VAL A 44 -14.91 -12.82 -29.25
CA VAL A 44 -13.77 -12.71 -28.31
C VAL A 44 -14.27 -12.75 -26.86
N TYR A 45 -15.34 -12.03 -26.53
CA TYR A 45 -15.94 -12.04 -25.21
C TYR A 45 -16.45 -13.43 -24.79
N PHE A 46 -17.21 -14.11 -25.64
CA PHE A 46 -17.73 -15.45 -25.35
C PHE A 46 -16.61 -16.49 -25.26
N MET A 47 -15.57 -16.38 -26.09
CA MET A 47 -14.39 -17.22 -26.02
C MET A 47 -13.62 -17.03 -24.71
N GLY A 48 -13.51 -15.79 -24.22
CA GLY A 48 -12.91 -15.53 -22.90
C GLY A 48 -13.80 -16.06 -21.76
N ARG A 49 -15.12 -15.94 -21.88
CA ARG A 49 -16.09 -16.34 -20.85
C ARG A 49 -16.23 -17.85 -20.72
N SER A 50 -16.06 -18.62 -21.79
CA SER A 50 -16.15 -20.08 -21.77
C SER A 50 -14.91 -20.76 -21.17
N ARG A 51 -13.83 -20.01 -20.95
CA ARG A 51 -12.67 -20.50 -20.21
C ARG A 51 -12.92 -20.48 -18.70
N ARG A 52 -12.22 -21.35 -17.96
CA ARG A 52 -12.39 -21.53 -16.50
C ARG A 52 -12.23 -20.24 -15.69
N ASP A 53 -11.57 -19.23 -16.26
CA ASP A 53 -11.31 -17.91 -15.67
C ASP A 53 -12.38 -16.86 -15.99
N GLY A 54 -13.44 -17.16 -16.76
CA GLY A 54 -14.57 -16.25 -16.97
C GLY A 54 -14.21 -14.87 -17.55
N ALA A 55 -13.19 -14.79 -18.40
CA ALA A 55 -12.59 -13.57 -18.94
C ALA A 55 -11.91 -12.63 -17.91
N VAL A 56 -11.57 -13.14 -16.73
CA VAL A 56 -10.91 -12.36 -15.67
C VAL A 56 -9.42 -12.10 -15.96
N VAL A 57 -8.70 -13.06 -16.53
CA VAL A 57 -7.29 -12.87 -16.93
C VAL A 57 -7.12 -11.67 -17.88
N PRO A 58 -7.88 -11.56 -18.99
CA PRO A 58 -7.76 -10.41 -19.89
C PRO A 58 -8.22 -9.10 -19.25
N LEU A 59 -9.17 -9.13 -18.30
CA LEU A 59 -9.48 -7.94 -17.50
C LEU A 59 -8.24 -7.50 -16.71
N VAL A 60 -7.63 -8.41 -15.94
CA VAL A 60 -6.48 -8.08 -15.09
C VAL A 60 -5.29 -7.60 -15.92
N GLU A 61 -5.02 -8.20 -17.08
CA GLU A 61 -4.01 -7.67 -18.00
C GLU A 61 -4.37 -6.28 -18.56
N SER A 62 -5.64 -5.98 -18.78
CA SER A 62 -6.07 -4.64 -19.25
C SER A 62 -5.85 -3.56 -18.18
N LEU A 63 -5.68 -3.95 -16.91
CA LEU A 63 -5.22 -3.06 -15.84
C LEU A 63 -3.71 -2.79 -15.90
N GLY A 64 -2.97 -3.40 -16.84
CA GLY A 64 -1.52 -3.29 -17.03
C GLY A 64 -0.71 -4.37 -16.31
N VAL A 65 -1.37 -5.32 -15.64
CA VAL A 65 -0.72 -6.43 -14.93
C VAL A 65 -0.12 -7.42 -15.93
N ARG A 66 1.05 -7.98 -15.64
CA ARG A 66 1.68 -8.96 -16.53
C ARG A 66 0.86 -10.24 -16.62
N LEU A 67 0.85 -10.89 -17.79
CA LEU A 67 0.09 -12.12 -18.04
C LEU A 67 0.33 -13.22 -16.99
N SER A 68 1.58 -13.43 -16.56
CA SER A 68 1.92 -14.42 -15.53
C SER A 68 1.24 -14.12 -14.20
N SER A 69 1.33 -12.86 -13.73
CA SER A 69 0.64 -12.39 -12.53
C SER A 69 -0.88 -12.46 -12.71
N ALA A 70 -1.42 -12.05 -13.86
CA ALA A 70 -2.84 -12.06 -14.15
C ALA A 70 -3.45 -13.47 -14.06
N LYS A 71 -2.73 -14.50 -14.56
CA LYS A 71 -3.11 -15.91 -14.42
C LYS A 71 -3.13 -16.39 -12.97
N LEU A 72 -2.23 -15.88 -12.12
CA LEU A 72 -2.21 -16.19 -10.70
C LEU A 72 -3.33 -15.48 -9.93
N ILE A 73 -3.65 -14.23 -10.30
CA ILE A 73 -4.67 -13.41 -9.61
C ILE A 73 -6.08 -13.85 -9.97
N ALA A 74 -6.33 -14.18 -11.23
CA ALA A 74 -7.68 -14.42 -11.75
C ALA A 74 -8.49 -15.46 -10.95
N PRO A 75 -7.93 -16.64 -10.56
CA PRO A 75 -8.67 -17.62 -9.76
C PRO A 75 -9.22 -17.09 -8.43
N TYR A 76 -8.52 -16.14 -7.80
CA TYR A 76 -8.93 -15.60 -6.50
C TYR A 76 -10.08 -14.59 -6.58
N VAL A 77 -10.29 -13.97 -7.75
CA VAL A 77 -11.25 -12.88 -7.93
C VAL A 77 -12.38 -13.24 -8.88
N ALA A 78 -12.29 -14.39 -9.56
CA ALA A 78 -13.26 -14.81 -10.58
C ALA A 78 -14.69 -14.97 -10.04
N ALA A 79 -14.84 -15.38 -8.78
CA ALA A 79 -16.14 -15.56 -8.14
C ALA A 79 -16.97 -14.26 -8.04
N GLU A 80 -16.32 -13.09 -8.07
CA GLU A 80 -16.99 -11.79 -7.97
C GLU A 80 -17.73 -11.40 -9.27
N GLY A 81 -17.35 -11.98 -10.40
CA GLY A 81 -17.93 -11.70 -11.71
C GLY A 81 -17.36 -10.45 -12.41
N LEU A 82 -17.23 -10.53 -13.73
CA LEU A 82 -16.55 -9.53 -14.55
C LEU A 82 -17.10 -8.08 -14.41
N PRO A 83 -18.43 -7.83 -14.44
CA PRO A 83 -18.95 -6.46 -14.28
C PRO A 83 -18.62 -5.83 -12.93
N VAL A 84 -18.59 -6.65 -11.86
CA VAL A 84 -18.24 -6.20 -10.51
C VAL A 84 -16.77 -5.84 -10.44
N LEU A 85 -15.90 -6.69 -11.00
CA LEU A 85 -14.46 -6.43 -11.03
C LEU A 85 -14.10 -5.16 -11.82
N ILE A 86 -14.76 -4.91 -12.96
CA ILE A 86 -14.57 -3.69 -13.75
C ILE A 86 -14.93 -2.45 -12.91
N ARG A 87 -16.08 -2.47 -12.24
CA ARG A 87 -16.55 -1.37 -11.39
C ARG A 87 -15.57 -1.10 -10.25
N ARG A 88 -15.15 -2.14 -9.53
CA ARG A 88 -14.20 -2.03 -8.42
C ARG A 88 -12.84 -1.52 -8.86
N ALA A 89 -12.32 -2.01 -9.98
CA ALA A 89 -11.05 -1.52 -10.53
C ALA A 89 -11.14 -0.03 -10.89
N LYS A 90 -12.25 0.40 -11.50
CA LYS A 90 -12.50 1.82 -11.81
C LYS A 90 -12.59 2.65 -10.54
N PHE A 91 -13.37 2.21 -9.55
CA PHE A 91 -13.50 2.89 -8.27
C PHE A 91 -12.16 3.04 -7.55
N LEU A 92 -11.34 1.98 -7.50
CA LEU A 92 -10.01 2.03 -6.91
C LEU A 92 -9.11 3.06 -7.62
N LYS A 93 -9.12 3.08 -8.96
CA LYS A 93 -8.35 4.07 -9.73
C LYS A 93 -8.80 5.50 -9.44
N GLU A 94 -10.10 5.75 -9.46
CA GLU A 94 -10.66 7.07 -9.15
C GLU A 94 -10.35 7.48 -7.70
N MET A 95 -10.49 6.56 -6.74
CA MET A 95 -10.19 6.80 -5.34
C MET A 95 -8.72 7.15 -5.11
N LEU A 96 -7.79 6.48 -5.79
CA LEU A 96 -6.34 6.57 -5.51
C LEU A 96 -5.60 7.62 -6.36
N PHE A 97 -6.10 7.95 -7.55
CA PHE A 97 -5.32 8.74 -8.52
C PHE A 97 -6.08 9.94 -9.10
N SER A 98 -7.26 10.29 -8.58
CA SER A 98 -7.99 11.49 -9.02
C SER A 98 -7.48 12.80 -8.43
N SER A 99 -6.72 12.76 -7.32
CA SER A 99 -6.15 13.97 -6.73
C SER A 99 -4.76 14.28 -7.29
N SER A 100 -4.60 15.49 -7.83
CA SER A 100 -3.32 15.99 -8.32
C SER A 100 -2.57 16.81 -7.26
N GLY A 101 -1.24 16.84 -7.32
CA GLY A 101 -0.39 17.79 -6.58
C GLY A 101 0.31 17.23 -5.34
N TYR A 102 0.16 15.94 -5.04
CA TYR A 102 0.83 15.27 -3.90
C TYR A 102 1.81 14.17 -4.31
N GLU A 103 2.06 13.98 -5.60
CA GLU A 103 2.79 12.86 -6.18
C GLU A 103 4.23 12.82 -5.64
N THR A 104 4.92 13.96 -5.71
CA THR A 104 6.30 14.09 -5.21
C THR A 104 6.40 13.89 -3.71
N LEU A 105 5.38 14.30 -2.95
CA LEU A 105 5.35 14.15 -1.49
C LEU A 105 5.15 12.70 -1.09
N ILE A 106 4.26 11.98 -1.79
CA ILE A 106 3.98 10.55 -1.54
C ILE A 106 5.25 9.74 -1.76
N GLY A 107 5.93 9.94 -2.89
CA GLY A 107 7.17 9.24 -3.20
C GLY A 107 8.30 9.54 -2.20
N ARG A 108 8.51 10.81 -1.84
CA ARG A 108 9.49 11.19 -0.81
C ARG A 108 9.18 10.57 0.54
N ASN A 109 7.90 10.51 0.92
CA ASN A 109 7.49 9.93 2.19
C ASN A 109 7.74 8.42 2.23
N ALA A 110 7.35 7.69 1.18
CA ALA A 110 7.63 6.26 1.04
C ALA A 110 9.13 5.95 1.11
N LYS A 111 9.98 6.73 0.43
CA LYS A 111 11.44 6.61 0.50
C LYS A 111 11.97 6.78 1.93
N ARG A 112 11.48 7.79 2.66
CA ARG A 112 11.86 8.00 4.06
C ARG A 112 11.44 6.83 4.94
N MET A 113 10.23 6.32 4.75
CA MET A 113 9.70 5.18 5.50
C MET A 113 10.59 3.95 5.31
N MET A 114 10.97 3.62 4.06
CA MET A 114 11.90 2.52 3.77
C MET A 114 13.29 2.74 4.38
N ALA A 115 13.87 3.93 4.21
CA ALA A 115 15.25 4.21 4.64
C ALA A 115 15.45 4.17 6.17
N HIS A 116 14.38 4.44 6.92
CA HIS A 116 14.44 4.58 8.38
C HIS A 116 13.88 3.40 9.15
N LEU A 117 13.21 2.45 8.49
CA LEU A 117 12.76 1.23 9.14
C LEU A 117 13.96 0.38 9.56
N SER A 118 14.02 0.03 10.84
CA SER A 118 15.08 -0.82 11.41
C SER A 118 14.55 -1.82 12.43
N ILE A 119 13.22 -1.93 12.52
CA ILE A 119 12.51 -2.95 13.29
C ILE A 119 12.12 -4.12 12.37
N PRO A 120 11.89 -5.32 12.92
CA PRO A 120 11.31 -6.42 12.15
C PRO A 120 9.93 -6.03 11.62
N ALA A 121 9.70 -6.16 10.32
CA ALA A 121 8.42 -5.85 9.69
C ALA A 121 7.44 -7.03 9.82
N ASP A 122 6.22 -6.73 10.27
CA ASP A 122 5.09 -7.67 10.22
C ASP A 122 4.57 -7.86 8.79
N GLU A 123 3.65 -8.79 8.57
CA GLU A 123 3.13 -9.15 7.24
C GLU A 123 2.64 -7.93 6.42
N ALA A 124 1.96 -6.99 7.08
CA ALA A 124 1.44 -5.78 6.45
C ALA A 124 2.58 -4.86 5.99
N LEU A 125 3.61 -4.67 6.82
CA LEU A 125 4.80 -3.92 6.42
C LEU A 125 5.61 -4.63 5.34
N GLN A 126 5.81 -5.96 5.44
CA GLN A 126 6.54 -6.73 4.45
C GLN A 126 5.89 -6.64 3.07
N SER A 127 4.56 -6.77 3.00
CA SER A 127 3.81 -6.63 1.75
C SER A 127 3.93 -5.21 1.18
N THR A 128 3.93 -4.19 2.05
CA THR A 128 4.12 -2.79 1.64
C THR A 128 5.55 -2.52 1.14
N LEU A 129 6.56 -3.06 1.82
CA LEU A 129 7.96 -2.96 1.42
C LEU A 129 8.20 -3.65 0.08
N SER A 130 7.68 -4.86 -0.12
CA SER A 130 7.78 -5.57 -1.40
C SER A 130 7.13 -4.78 -2.54
N PHE A 131 5.98 -4.15 -2.28
CA PHE A 131 5.36 -3.24 -3.24
C PHE A 131 6.25 -2.03 -3.56
N PHE A 132 6.84 -1.40 -2.54
CA PHE A 132 7.74 -0.28 -2.73
C PHE A 132 9.02 -0.65 -3.48
N GLU A 133 9.61 -1.81 -3.21
CA GLU A 133 10.79 -2.33 -3.92
C GLU A 133 10.49 -2.56 -5.40
N LYS A 134 9.34 -3.15 -5.73
CA LYS A 134 8.87 -3.30 -7.12
C LYS A 134 8.73 -1.95 -7.81
N MET A 135 8.29 -0.92 -7.10
CA MET A 135 8.16 0.44 -7.63
C MET A 135 9.52 1.11 -7.79
N GLU A 136 10.42 1.01 -6.80
CA GLU A 136 11.75 1.61 -6.82
C GLU A 136 12.64 1.02 -7.94
N ALA A 137 12.41 -0.24 -8.31
CA ALA A 137 13.07 -0.90 -9.45
C ALA A 137 12.64 -0.36 -10.84
N ARG A 138 11.70 0.60 -10.91
CA ARG A 138 11.20 1.16 -12.18
C ARG A 138 11.78 2.54 -12.44
N HIS A 139 11.69 2.97 -13.70
CA HIS A 139 12.02 4.34 -14.08
C HIS A 139 11.11 5.33 -13.30
N GLY A 140 11.72 6.31 -12.65
CA GLY A 140 11.07 7.23 -11.70
C GLY A 140 10.93 6.69 -10.27
N GLY A 141 11.01 5.37 -10.06
CA GLY A 141 10.97 4.76 -8.72
C GLY A 141 9.70 5.10 -7.94
N LEU A 142 9.83 5.32 -6.64
CA LEU A 142 8.70 5.67 -5.76
C LEU A 142 8.07 7.04 -6.05
N SER A 143 8.68 7.92 -6.85
CA SER A 143 7.96 9.15 -7.27
C SER A 143 6.76 8.83 -8.15
N MET A 144 6.73 7.62 -8.75
CA MET A 144 5.63 7.15 -9.59
C MET A 144 4.45 6.57 -8.79
N LEU A 145 4.51 6.51 -7.45
CA LEU A 145 3.47 5.87 -6.64
C LEU A 145 2.06 6.44 -6.87
N ALA A 146 1.94 7.74 -7.09
CA ALA A 146 0.67 8.42 -7.31
C ALA A 146 0.29 8.53 -8.80
N HIS A 147 1.05 7.92 -9.71
CA HIS A 147 0.75 7.92 -11.14
C HIS A 147 0.01 6.63 -11.50
N GLY A 148 -1.32 6.72 -11.63
CA GLY A 148 -2.20 5.56 -11.71
C GLY A 148 -1.86 4.56 -12.83
N ASP A 149 -1.55 5.03 -14.03
CA ASP A 149 -1.21 4.13 -15.16
C ASP A 149 0.08 3.35 -14.92
N VAL A 150 0.96 3.86 -14.05
CA VAL A 150 2.23 3.23 -13.72
C VAL A 150 2.11 2.36 -12.47
N SER A 151 1.55 2.88 -11.38
CA SER A 151 1.56 2.20 -10.08
C SER A 151 0.42 1.21 -9.88
N PHE A 152 -0.74 1.41 -10.51
CA PHE A 152 -1.90 0.54 -10.31
C PHE A 152 -1.66 -0.93 -10.67
N PRO A 153 -0.98 -1.28 -11.79
CA PRO A 153 -0.62 -2.67 -12.07
C PRO A 153 0.15 -3.32 -10.91
N TYR A 154 1.15 -2.64 -10.37
CA TYR A 154 1.99 -3.16 -9.29
C TYR A 154 1.25 -3.22 -7.96
N LEU A 155 0.32 -2.30 -7.73
CA LEU A 155 -0.57 -2.33 -6.58
C LEU A 155 -1.46 -3.58 -6.65
N ILE A 156 -2.06 -3.89 -7.80
CA ILE A 156 -2.90 -5.08 -7.99
C ILE A 156 -2.05 -6.36 -7.94
N GLU A 157 -0.82 -6.37 -8.48
CA GLU A 157 0.11 -7.50 -8.34
C GLU A 157 0.47 -7.78 -6.88
N SER A 158 0.65 -6.75 -6.05
CA SER A 158 1.04 -6.90 -4.65
C SER A 158 -0.15 -7.11 -3.71
N PHE A 159 -1.33 -6.58 -4.05
CA PHE A 159 -2.54 -6.63 -3.23
C PHE A 159 -3.76 -7.03 -4.07
N PRO A 160 -3.80 -8.26 -4.63
CA PRO A 160 -4.88 -8.68 -5.51
C PRO A 160 -6.26 -8.69 -4.83
N MET A 161 -6.30 -8.82 -3.51
CA MET A 161 -7.54 -8.80 -2.73
C MET A 161 -8.26 -7.44 -2.77
N LEU A 162 -7.59 -6.36 -3.20
CA LEU A 162 -8.25 -5.07 -3.41
C LEU A 162 -9.40 -5.16 -4.42
N LEU A 163 -9.30 -6.06 -5.42
CA LEU A 163 -10.37 -6.30 -6.40
C LEU A 163 -11.61 -6.98 -5.80
N ARG A 164 -11.53 -7.43 -4.55
CA ARG A 164 -12.64 -8.03 -3.80
C ARG A 164 -13.29 -7.07 -2.82
N CYS A 165 -12.68 -5.92 -2.55
CA CYS A 165 -13.21 -4.94 -1.62
C CYS A 165 -14.54 -4.35 -2.13
N SER A 166 -15.56 -4.35 -1.26
CA SER A 166 -16.83 -3.68 -1.56
C SER A 166 -16.65 -2.16 -1.55
N GLU A 167 -17.17 -1.49 -2.58
CA GLU A 167 -17.16 -0.03 -2.65
C GLU A 167 -18.00 0.57 -1.53
N GLU A 168 -19.25 0.11 -1.41
CA GLU A 168 -20.24 0.65 -0.47
C GLU A 168 -20.00 0.23 0.98
N ASN A 169 -19.67 -1.03 1.20
CA ASN A 169 -19.64 -1.60 2.56
C ASN A 169 -18.24 -1.60 3.17
N HIS A 170 -17.21 -1.23 2.41
CA HIS A 170 -15.82 -1.33 2.88
C HIS A 170 -15.00 -0.08 2.56
N LEU A 171 -14.81 0.26 1.29
CA LEU A 171 -13.94 1.37 0.89
C LEU A 171 -14.52 2.74 1.22
N LYS A 172 -15.82 2.98 1.00
CA LYS A 172 -16.47 4.24 1.39
C LYS A 172 -16.46 4.45 2.92
N PRO A 173 -16.84 3.47 3.76
CA PRO A 173 -16.68 3.58 5.22
C PRO A 173 -15.25 3.88 5.65
N LEU A 174 -14.24 3.27 5.01
CA LEU A 174 -12.84 3.60 5.26
C LEU A 174 -12.54 5.08 4.93
N ILE A 175 -12.96 5.57 3.77
CA ILE A 175 -12.78 6.99 3.38
C ILE A 175 -13.48 7.92 4.38
N ASP A 176 -14.70 7.59 4.78
CA ASP A 176 -15.49 8.36 5.76
C ASP A 176 -14.80 8.39 7.12
N PHE A 177 -14.29 7.25 7.56
CA PHE A 177 -13.51 7.16 8.78
C PHE A 177 -12.22 8.00 8.72
N LEU A 178 -11.45 7.93 7.63
CA LEU A 178 -10.22 8.72 7.47
C LEU A 178 -10.51 10.23 7.49
N LYS A 179 -11.63 10.67 6.89
CA LYS A 179 -12.09 12.08 7.00
C LYS A 179 -12.45 12.43 8.44
N HIS A 180 -13.19 11.56 9.13
CA HIS A 180 -13.63 11.79 10.50
C HIS A 180 -12.45 11.97 11.48
N ILE A 181 -11.35 11.25 11.30
CA ILE A 181 -10.13 11.42 12.10
C ILE A 181 -9.22 12.57 11.61
N GLY A 182 -9.73 13.44 10.73
CA GLY A 182 -9.09 14.70 10.34
C GLY A 182 -8.19 14.63 9.11
N ILE A 183 -8.26 13.58 8.28
CA ILE A 183 -7.49 13.50 7.03
C ILE A 183 -8.26 14.17 5.90
N PRO A 184 -7.73 15.23 5.26
CA PRO A 184 -8.40 15.88 4.13
C PRO A 184 -8.61 14.90 2.98
N LYS A 185 -9.79 14.91 2.36
CA LYS A 185 -10.14 14.02 1.24
C LYS A 185 -9.06 13.97 0.13
N PRO A 186 -8.47 15.09 -0.34
CA PRO A 186 -7.43 15.06 -1.37
C PRO A 186 -6.13 14.35 -0.95
N ARG A 187 -5.91 14.20 0.36
CA ARG A 187 -4.73 13.57 0.96
C ARG A 187 -4.94 12.11 1.32
N ILE A 188 -6.16 11.59 1.32
CA ILE A 188 -6.43 10.17 1.61
C ILE A 188 -5.59 9.23 0.74
N PRO A 189 -5.43 9.45 -0.58
CA PRO A 189 -4.58 8.60 -1.40
C PRO A 189 -3.15 8.49 -0.91
N SER A 190 -2.60 9.55 -0.32
CA SER A 190 -1.24 9.53 0.24
C SER A 190 -1.08 8.53 1.38
N VAL A 191 -2.15 8.28 2.14
CA VAL A 191 -2.16 7.28 3.22
C VAL A 191 -2.34 5.88 2.63
N LEU A 192 -3.32 5.73 1.73
CA LEU A 192 -3.66 4.44 1.14
C LEU A 192 -2.52 3.86 0.29
N LEU A 193 -1.85 4.70 -0.51
CA LEU A 193 -0.72 4.26 -1.35
C LEU A 193 0.55 3.98 -0.53
N ALA A 194 0.73 4.68 0.60
CA ALA A 194 1.90 4.47 1.45
C ALA A 194 1.73 3.32 2.47
N PHE A 195 0.50 2.83 2.67
CA PHE A 195 0.21 1.60 3.41
C PHE A 195 -1.05 0.91 2.89
N PRO A 196 -0.97 0.25 1.71
CA PRO A 196 -2.11 -0.42 1.09
C PRO A 196 -2.89 -1.42 1.96
N PRO A 197 -2.28 -2.16 2.91
CA PRO A 197 -3.02 -3.05 3.81
C PRO A 197 -4.18 -2.39 4.57
N ILE A 198 -4.16 -1.07 4.76
CA ILE A 198 -5.29 -0.35 5.36
C ILE A 198 -6.60 -0.54 4.58
N MET A 199 -6.52 -0.65 3.25
CA MET A 199 -7.70 -0.88 2.40
C MET A 199 -8.25 -2.30 2.51
N LEU A 200 -7.51 -3.23 3.11
CA LEU A 200 -7.95 -4.61 3.35
C LEU A 200 -8.42 -4.82 4.80
N SER A 201 -8.29 -3.80 5.65
CA SER A 201 -8.59 -3.87 7.09
C SER A 201 -10.01 -3.43 7.39
N ASP A 202 -10.66 -4.06 8.36
CA ASP A 202 -11.98 -3.64 8.85
C ASP A 202 -11.83 -2.38 9.73
N VAL A 203 -12.69 -1.37 9.50
CA VAL A 203 -12.60 -0.09 10.21
C VAL A 203 -12.79 -0.28 11.72
N GLU A 204 -13.79 -1.06 12.14
CA GLU A 204 -14.15 -1.23 13.54
C GLU A 204 -13.20 -2.21 14.24
N LYS A 205 -12.98 -3.37 13.63
CA LYS A 205 -12.25 -4.48 14.24
C LYS A 205 -10.75 -4.29 14.19
N ASP A 206 -10.22 -3.65 13.14
CA ASP A 206 -8.78 -3.55 12.94
C ASP A 206 -8.26 -2.13 13.15
N ILE A 207 -8.79 -1.15 12.42
CA ILE A 207 -8.23 0.20 12.39
C ILE A 207 -8.48 0.92 13.71
N LYS A 208 -9.73 0.98 14.19
CA LYS A 208 -10.07 1.61 15.48
C LYS A 208 -9.38 0.93 16.65
N ARG A 209 -9.23 -0.40 16.64
CA ARG A 209 -8.47 -1.14 17.66
C ARG A 209 -7.01 -0.68 17.72
N ARG A 210 -6.37 -0.47 16.57
CA ARG A 210 -4.98 0.04 16.48
C ARG A 210 -4.87 1.49 16.94
N ILE A 211 -5.86 2.32 16.62
CA ILE A 211 -5.95 3.71 17.11
C ILE A 211 -6.09 3.74 18.63
N HIS A 212 -6.96 2.89 19.19
CA HIS A 212 -7.15 2.79 20.62
C HIS A 212 -5.88 2.30 21.36
N ALA A 213 -5.03 1.51 20.70
CA ALA A 213 -3.73 1.14 21.26
C ALA A 213 -2.81 2.37 21.42
N TRP A 214 -2.88 3.35 20.50
CA TRP A 214 -2.13 4.61 20.62
C TRP A 214 -2.68 5.49 21.73
N GLU A 215 -4.00 5.57 21.89
CA GLU A 215 -4.65 6.29 22.99
C GLU A 215 -4.22 5.75 24.36
N LYS A 216 -4.28 4.42 24.52
CA LYS A 216 -3.78 3.74 25.72
C LYS A 216 -2.30 3.98 25.99
N ALA A 217 -1.53 4.26 24.93
CA ALA A 217 -0.11 4.57 25.02
C ALA A 217 0.18 6.09 25.18
N GLY A 218 -0.86 6.91 25.42
CA GLY A 218 -0.74 8.33 25.72
C GLY A 218 -0.68 9.25 24.48
N ILE A 219 -1.09 8.76 23.31
CA ILE A 219 -1.20 9.56 22.09
C ILE A 219 -2.68 9.87 21.83
N GLU A 220 -3.03 11.14 21.90
CA GLU A 220 -4.41 11.61 21.75
C GLU A 220 -4.89 11.46 20.30
N GLN A 221 -6.18 11.15 20.14
CA GLN A 221 -6.81 10.86 18.85
C GLN A 221 -6.61 11.99 17.82
N GLU A 222 -6.59 13.25 18.26
CA GLU A 222 -6.40 14.42 17.40
C GLU A 222 -5.04 14.45 16.66
N TYR A 223 -4.02 13.73 17.14
CA TYR A 223 -2.72 13.61 16.48
C TYR A 223 -2.70 12.49 15.44
N ILE A 224 -3.59 11.50 15.54
CA ILE A 224 -3.55 10.27 14.74
C ILE A 224 -3.71 10.59 13.24
N GLY A 225 -4.64 11.45 12.85
CA GLY A 225 -4.81 11.86 11.45
C GLY A 225 -3.54 12.52 10.89
N ARG A 226 -2.90 13.40 11.67
CA ARG A 226 -1.63 14.04 11.29
C ARG A 226 -0.48 13.03 11.21
N MET A 227 -0.45 12.06 12.11
CA MET A 227 0.57 11.00 12.11
C MET A 227 0.38 10.07 10.91
N LEU A 228 -0.85 9.67 10.57
CA LEU A 228 -1.14 8.86 9.38
C LEU A 228 -0.70 9.55 8.09
N LEU A 229 -0.89 10.87 7.97
CA LEU A 229 -0.43 11.64 6.82
C LEU A 229 1.09 11.62 6.61
N LYS A 230 1.85 11.43 7.70
CA LYS A 230 3.33 11.40 7.69
C LYS A 230 3.87 9.98 7.69
N TYR A 231 3.22 9.05 8.38
CA TYR A 231 3.72 7.70 8.60
C TYR A 231 2.53 6.73 8.80
N PRO A 232 1.85 6.31 7.73
CA PRO A 232 0.71 5.39 7.82
C PRO A 232 1.02 4.06 8.55
N TRP A 233 2.30 3.68 8.61
CA TRP A 233 2.79 2.49 9.29
C TRP A 233 2.57 2.50 10.80
N ILE A 234 2.07 3.59 11.41
CA ILE A 234 1.56 3.55 12.79
C ILE A 234 0.43 2.53 12.99
N LEU A 235 -0.22 2.07 11.92
CA LEU A 235 -1.20 1.00 12.00
C LEU A 235 -0.56 -0.40 11.96
N SER A 236 0.75 -0.55 11.82
CA SER A 236 1.42 -1.86 11.92
C SER A 236 1.47 -2.35 13.37
N ALA A 237 1.30 -3.65 13.58
CA ALA A 237 1.43 -4.25 14.91
C ALA A 237 2.89 -4.15 15.40
N SER A 238 3.86 -4.37 14.51
CA SER A 238 5.29 -4.23 14.83
C SER A 238 5.65 -2.81 15.28
N VAL A 239 5.06 -1.79 14.67
CA VAL A 239 5.32 -0.37 15.02
C VAL A 239 4.71 0.00 16.36
N ILE A 240 3.48 -0.45 16.64
CA ILE A 240 2.82 -0.26 17.95
C ILE A 240 3.65 -0.93 19.05
N GLU A 241 4.12 -2.15 18.81
CA GLU A 241 4.95 -2.86 19.79
C GLU A 241 6.31 -2.20 19.98
N ASN A 242 6.95 -1.74 18.90
CA ASN A 242 8.22 -1.02 19.00
C ASN A 242 8.12 0.26 19.83
N TYR A 243 6.98 0.97 19.80
CA TYR A 243 6.78 2.13 20.67
C TYR A 243 6.88 1.76 22.15
N LYS A 244 6.27 0.64 22.57
CA LYS A 244 6.37 0.15 23.95
C LYS A 244 7.81 -0.23 24.30
N GLN A 245 8.51 -0.89 23.38
CA GLN A 245 9.92 -1.25 23.57
C GLN A 245 10.81 0.00 23.69
N ALA A 246 10.53 1.06 22.92
CA ALA A 246 11.22 2.34 23.03
C ALA A 246 10.99 3.00 24.39
N LEU A 247 9.75 3.05 24.88
CA LEU A 247 9.43 3.57 26.22
C LEU A 247 10.25 2.83 27.32
N LEU A 248 10.25 1.50 27.27
CA LEU A 248 11.03 0.65 28.20
C LEU A 248 12.54 0.90 28.09
N PHE A 249 13.06 1.03 26.87
CA PHE A 249 14.46 1.29 26.60
C PHE A 249 14.94 2.60 27.24
N PHE A 250 14.22 3.71 27.01
CA PHE A 250 14.60 5.00 27.59
C PHE A 250 14.49 5.00 29.12
N ASN A 251 13.45 4.38 29.68
CA ASN A 251 13.32 4.23 31.13
C ASN A 251 14.50 3.46 31.73
N ARG A 252 14.95 2.36 31.11
CA ARG A 252 16.14 1.59 31.54
C ARG A 252 17.43 2.41 31.46
N ARG A 253 17.55 3.31 30.48
CA ARG A 253 18.66 4.28 30.36
C ARG A 253 18.58 5.41 31.39
N LYS A 254 17.54 5.43 32.24
CA LYS A 254 17.22 6.53 33.18
C LYS A 254 17.05 7.87 32.43
N ILE A 255 16.45 7.82 31.26
CA ILE A 255 16.01 8.98 30.48
C ILE A 255 14.48 8.98 30.55
N SER A 256 13.88 10.09 30.95
CA SER A 256 12.40 10.17 31.00
C SER A 256 11.82 9.86 29.63
N SER A 257 10.98 8.84 29.51
CA SER A 257 10.36 8.46 28.23
C SER A 257 9.19 9.37 27.82
N ALA A 258 8.79 10.32 28.68
CA ALA A 258 7.68 11.25 28.41
C ALA A 258 7.87 12.07 27.13
N PHE A 259 9.11 12.39 26.75
CA PHE A 259 9.38 13.12 25.52
C PHE A 259 8.96 12.35 24.26
N LEU A 260 8.95 11.01 24.30
CA LEU A 260 8.62 10.19 23.13
C LEU A 260 7.19 10.48 22.66
N GLY A 261 6.25 10.70 23.58
CA GLY A 261 4.88 11.07 23.23
C GLY A 261 4.83 12.35 22.39
N THR A 262 5.57 13.39 22.79
CA THR A 262 5.67 14.66 22.04
C THR A 262 6.44 14.47 20.72
N ALA A 263 7.51 13.68 20.75
CA ALA A 263 8.37 13.42 19.59
C ALA A 263 7.64 12.69 18.46
N VAL A 264 6.86 11.64 18.77
CA VAL A 264 6.15 10.85 17.75
C VAL A 264 4.99 11.61 17.11
N LYS A 265 4.36 12.53 17.84
CA LYS A 265 3.30 13.42 17.32
C LYS A 265 3.84 14.34 16.20
N SER A 266 5.08 14.80 16.33
CA SER A 266 5.73 15.69 15.35
C SER A 266 6.48 14.90 14.26
N TRP A 267 7.14 13.80 14.62
CA TRP A 267 8.00 12.98 13.78
C TRP A 267 7.72 11.47 13.95
N PRO A 268 6.58 10.96 13.44
CA PRO A 268 6.19 9.57 13.65
C PRO A 268 7.13 8.55 12.99
N HIS A 269 7.99 8.96 12.06
CA HIS A 269 9.01 8.07 11.45
C HIS A 269 9.94 7.43 12.48
N ILE A 270 10.16 8.05 13.66
CA ILE A 270 10.98 7.46 14.73
C ILE A 270 10.40 6.15 15.27
N LEU A 271 9.10 5.90 15.06
CA LEU A 271 8.44 4.66 15.44
C LEU A 271 8.93 3.45 14.63
N GLY A 272 9.54 3.67 13.46
CA GLY A 272 10.22 2.62 12.70
C GLY A 272 11.67 2.37 13.12
N CYS A 273 12.21 3.17 14.05
CA CYS A 273 13.59 3.06 14.52
C CYS A 273 13.69 2.04 15.66
N SER A 274 14.64 1.10 15.57
CA SER A 274 14.87 0.13 16.64
C SER A 274 15.62 0.75 17.81
N THR A 275 15.45 0.18 18.99
CA THR A 275 16.17 0.60 20.20
C THR A 275 17.69 0.50 20.04
N THR A 276 18.20 -0.46 19.26
CA THR A 276 19.62 -0.57 18.91
C THR A 276 20.11 0.65 18.11
N ARG A 277 19.34 1.10 17.12
CA ARG A 277 19.69 2.29 16.33
C ARG A 277 19.55 3.57 17.16
N MET A 278 18.49 3.70 17.95
CA MET A 278 18.35 4.79 18.92
C MET A 278 19.55 4.85 19.88
N ASN A 279 20.00 3.69 20.37
CA ASN A 279 21.15 3.59 21.26
C ASN A 279 22.44 4.11 20.62
N SER A 280 22.65 3.81 19.35
CA SER A 280 23.84 4.26 18.62
C SER A 280 23.92 5.78 18.56
N ILE A 281 22.78 6.46 18.46
CA ILE A 281 22.70 7.92 18.52
C ILE A 281 22.96 8.46 19.94
N LEU A 282 22.48 7.76 20.98
CA LEU A 282 22.77 8.17 22.36
C LEU A 282 24.26 8.04 22.70
N VAL A 283 24.93 6.99 22.22
CA VAL A 283 26.39 6.84 22.35
C VAL A 283 27.10 7.99 21.65
N LEU A 284 26.66 8.35 20.44
CA LEU A 284 27.23 9.50 19.73
C LEU A 284 27.01 10.83 20.46
N PHE A 285 25.88 10.99 21.15
CA PHE A 285 25.64 12.17 22.01
C PHE A 285 26.65 12.21 23.16
N ASP A 286 26.94 11.08 23.78
CA ASP A 286 27.96 10.98 24.83
C ASP A 286 29.36 11.33 24.28
N ASP A 287 29.72 10.82 23.09
CA ASP A 287 31.00 11.10 22.42
C ASP A 287 31.17 12.58 22.05
N LEU A 288 30.07 13.27 21.73
CA LEU A 288 30.04 14.70 21.43
C LEU A 288 29.92 15.58 22.69
N GLY A 289 29.95 15.00 23.89
CA GLY A 289 29.87 15.72 25.15
C GLY A 289 28.48 16.27 25.49
N ILE A 290 27.42 15.78 24.84
CA ILE A 290 26.04 16.16 25.17
C ILE A 290 25.68 15.53 26.52
N SER A 291 25.63 16.37 27.55
CA SER A 291 25.30 15.89 28.91
C SER A 291 23.93 15.20 28.97
N LYS A 292 23.78 14.21 29.86
CA LYS A 292 22.53 13.44 30.05
C LYS A 292 21.27 14.31 30.26
N LYS A 293 21.41 15.47 30.91
CA LYS A 293 20.32 16.44 31.13
C LYS A 293 19.84 17.11 29.83
N MET A 294 20.69 17.18 28.81
CA MET A 294 20.38 17.78 27.50
C MET A 294 19.74 16.79 26.53
N VAL A 295 19.84 15.48 26.75
CA VAL A 295 19.29 14.46 25.84
C VAL A 295 17.78 14.65 25.63
N VAL A 296 17.01 14.84 26.70
CA VAL A 296 15.55 15.04 26.59
C VAL A 296 15.22 16.35 25.85
N PRO A 297 15.76 17.52 26.21
CA PRO A 297 15.56 18.76 25.44
C PRO A 297 15.90 18.63 23.95
N VAL A 298 17.05 18.02 23.63
CA VAL A 298 17.52 17.83 22.24
C VAL A 298 16.56 16.92 21.47
N LEU A 299 16.18 15.78 22.03
CA LEU A 299 15.30 14.82 21.36
C LEU A 299 13.85 15.30 21.28
N THR A 300 13.42 16.18 22.19
CA THR A 300 12.09 16.81 22.14
C THR A 300 12.05 17.86 21.02
N SER A 301 13.11 18.66 20.90
CA SER A 301 13.22 19.74 19.91
C SER A 301 13.57 19.23 18.51
N SER A 302 14.31 18.13 18.42
CA SER A 302 14.76 17.52 17.17
C SER A 302 14.67 15.98 17.19
N PRO A 303 13.44 15.41 17.21
CA PRO A 303 13.24 13.96 17.20
C PRO A 303 13.89 13.23 16.02
N GLN A 304 14.01 13.90 14.88
CA GLN A 304 14.61 13.36 13.65
C GLN A 304 16.07 12.93 13.82
N LEU A 305 16.75 13.36 14.89
CA LEU A 305 18.12 12.92 15.19
C LEU A 305 18.18 11.41 15.46
N LEU A 306 17.11 10.81 16.01
CA LEU A 306 17.02 9.35 16.23
C LEU A 306 16.98 8.55 14.92
N LEU A 307 16.72 9.20 13.78
CA LEU A 307 16.65 8.56 12.47
C LEU A 307 18.00 8.55 11.74
N ARG A 308 18.97 9.33 12.21
CA ARG A 308 20.28 9.45 11.56
C ARG A 308 21.04 8.14 11.66
N LYS A 309 21.92 7.89 10.69
CA LYS A 309 22.99 6.91 10.84
C LYS A 309 24.16 7.62 11.52
N ALA A 310 24.94 6.91 12.33
CA ALA A 310 26.09 7.49 13.05
C ALA A 310 27.03 8.27 12.09
N ASN A 311 27.30 7.70 10.91
CA ASN A 311 28.19 8.29 9.91
C ASN A 311 27.61 9.57 9.26
N GLU A 312 26.28 9.65 9.11
CA GLU A 312 25.58 10.81 8.52
C GLU A 312 25.44 11.96 9.52
N PHE A 313 25.42 11.65 10.82
CA PHE A 313 25.29 12.64 11.89
C PHE A 313 26.53 13.54 11.97
N LEU A 314 27.73 12.96 11.88
CA LEU A 314 28.99 13.71 11.91
C LEU A 314 29.11 14.69 10.75
N GLN A 315 28.73 14.29 9.53
CA GLN A 315 28.78 15.18 8.35
C GLN A 315 27.86 16.40 8.45
N GLY A 316 26.76 16.32 9.20
CA GLY A 316 25.83 17.44 9.41
C GLY A 316 26.24 18.42 10.49
N CYS A 317 27.06 18.00 11.46
CA CYS A 317 27.53 18.85 12.55
C CYS A 317 28.82 19.62 12.23
N PHE A 318 29.61 19.17 11.24
CA PHE A 318 30.82 19.88 10.78
C PHE A 318 30.56 20.93 9.68
N LEU A 319 29.30 21.26 9.40
CA LEU A 319 28.89 22.28 8.42
C LEU A 319 28.26 23.53 9.06
N PHE A 320 28.41 23.70 10.38
CA PHE A 320 28.07 24.93 11.10
C PHE A 320 29.24 25.38 11.97
#